data_AF-A0A369J5H9-F1
#
_entry.id   AF-A0A369J5H9-F1
#
_cell.length_a   1.000
_cell.length_b   1.000
_cell.length_c   1.000
_cell.angle_alpha   90.00
_cell.angle_beta   90.00
_cell.angle_gamma   90.00
#
_symmetry.space_group_name_H-M   'P 1'
#
loop_
_entity.id
_entity.type
_entity.pdbx_description
1 polymer ?
#
loop_
_entity_poly.entity_id
_entity_poly.type
_entity_poly.pdbx_seq_one_letter_code
_entity_poly.pdbx_strand_id
1 'polypeptide(L)'
;MSEVASAAFFVSFTNIALNANGLTNPIKIAAIQDIMQSFWPHALVIGETKSQQPVTSHLHLLDYDLHENPGQPTSIQHQGKWES
;
A
#
# COMPACT_ATOMS: atom_id res chain seq x y z
N MET A 1 -39.88 -30.36 -11.57
CA MET A 1 -39.11 -29.69 -10.50
C MET A 1 -37.84 -29.18 -11.14
N SER A 2 -37.76 -27.89 -11.43
CA SER A 2 -36.61 -27.24 -12.04
C SER A 2 -35.70 -26.70 -10.93
N GLU A 3 -34.49 -27.24 -10.85
CA GLU A 3 -33.45 -26.83 -9.91
C GLU A 3 -32.92 -25.46 -10.34
N VAL A 4 -33.14 -24.44 -9.52
CA VAL A 4 -32.61 -23.09 -9.75
C VAL A 4 -31.19 -23.09 -9.19
N ALA A 5 -30.19 -23.18 -10.06
CA ALA A 5 -28.79 -23.08 -9.66
C ALA A 5 -28.54 -21.69 -9.05
N SER A 6 -28.37 -21.64 -7.73
CA SER A 6 -27.91 -20.44 -7.03
C SER A 6 -26.48 -20.17 -7.48
N ALA A 7 -26.27 -19.12 -8.28
CA ALA A 7 -24.93 -18.65 -8.59
C ALA A 7 -24.24 -18.23 -7.28
N ALA A 8 -23.22 -18.96 -6.88
CA ALA A 8 -22.40 -18.58 -5.73
C ALA A 8 -21.65 -17.29 -6.10
N PHE A 9 -22.02 -16.18 -5.46
CA PHE A 9 -21.23 -14.96 -5.51
C PHE A 9 -19.94 -15.20 -4.73
N PHE A 10 -18.83 -15.36 -5.44
CA PHE A 10 -17.50 -15.35 -4.82
C PHE A 10 -17.07 -13.91 -4.60
N VAL A 11 -17.10 -13.46 -3.35
CA VAL A 11 -16.44 -12.22 -2.95
C VAL A 11 -14.97 -12.54 -2.72
N SER A 12 -14.09 -12.01 -3.57
CA SER A 12 -12.65 -12.08 -3.39
C SER A 12 -12.13 -10.75 -2.84
N PHE A 13 -11.09 -10.82 -2.01
CA PHE A 13 -10.36 -9.65 -1.54
C PHE A 13 -8.89 -9.86 -1.88
N THR A 14 -8.30 -8.91 -2.60
CA THR A 14 -6.93 -8.99 -3.13
C THR A 14 -6.10 -7.87 -2.53
N ASN A 15 -4.95 -8.22 -1.95
CA ASN A 15 -4.02 -7.27 -1.33
C ASN A 15 -2.65 -7.39 -1.99
N ILE A 16 -1.99 -6.25 -2.21
CA ILE A 16 -0.58 -6.17 -2.57
C ILE A 16 0.19 -5.56 -1.40
N ALA A 17 1.23 -6.24 -0.95
CA ALA A 17 2.14 -5.73 0.06
C ALA A 17 3.56 -5.62 -0.52
N LEU A 18 4.21 -4.47 -0.34
CA LEU A 18 5.57 -4.24 -0.82
C LEU A 18 6.43 -3.52 0.21
N ASN A 19 7.72 -3.85 0.22
CA ASN A 19 8.74 -3.13 0.96
C ASN A 19 9.39 -2.13 -0.01
N ALA A 20 9.22 -0.83 0.25
CA ALA A 20 9.73 0.20 -0.64
C ALA A 20 11.25 0.43 -0.48
N ASN A 21 11.83 0.12 0.68
CA ASN A 21 13.21 0.45 1.05
C ASN A 21 13.58 1.89 0.60
N GLY A 22 12.78 2.86 1.04
CA GLY A 22 12.82 4.26 0.59
C GLY A 22 11.90 4.51 -0.61
N LEU A 23 10.93 5.40 -0.43
CA LEU A 23 9.89 5.73 -1.41
C LEU A 23 10.02 7.15 -2.01
N THR A 24 11.13 7.84 -1.76
CA THR A 24 11.37 9.19 -2.29
C THR A 24 11.73 9.21 -3.78
N ASN A 25 12.03 8.05 -4.39
CA ASN A 25 12.40 7.98 -5.80
C ASN A 25 11.14 7.99 -6.69
N PRO A 26 11.00 8.97 -7.61
CA PRO A 26 9.82 9.09 -8.46
C PRO A 26 9.58 7.88 -9.37
N ILE A 27 10.63 7.14 -9.74
CA ILE A 27 10.50 5.93 -10.56
C ILE A 27 9.75 4.83 -9.79
N LYS A 28 10.01 4.69 -8.48
CA LYS A 28 9.29 3.73 -7.63
C LYS A 28 7.83 4.10 -7.48
N ILE A 29 7.54 5.40 -7.35
CA ILE A 29 6.17 5.91 -7.26
C ILE A 29 5.41 5.60 -8.55
N ALA A 30 5.99 5.89 -9.72
CA ALA A 30 5.37 5.57 -11.01
C ALA A 30 5.14 4.06 -11.17
N ALA A 31 6.08 3.21 -10.76
CA ALA A 31 5.92 1.76 -10.81
C ALA A 31 4.78 1.27 -9.90
N ILE A 32 4.62 1.86 -8.71
CA ILE A 32 3.50 1.53 -7.82
C ILE A 32 2.16 1.95 -8.45
N GLN A 33 2.10 3.13 -9.06
CA GLN A 33 0.89 3.59 -9.75
C GLN A 33 0.50 2.65 -10.90
N ASP A 34 1.47 2.18 -11.69
CA ASP A 34 1.25 1.22 -12.78
C ASP A 34 0.74 -0.13 -12.27
N ILE A 35 1.30 -0.63 -11.16
CA ILE A 35 0.82 -1.85 -10.48
C ILE A 35 -0.64 -1.67 -10.03
N MET A 36 -0.98 -0.54 -9.41
CA MET A 36 -2.34 -0.30 -8.93
C MET A 36 -3.35 -0.23 -10.08
N GLN A 37 -2.98 0.40 -11.20
CA GLN A 37 -3.83 0.48 -12.39
C GLN A 37 -3.96 -0.86 -13.11
N SER A 38 -2.94 -1.72 -13.06
CA SER A 38 -2.93 -3.02 -13.73
C SER A 38 -3.70 -4.08 -12.96
N PHE A 39 -3.59 -4.09 -11.63
CA PHE A 39 -4.12 -5.17 -10.79
C PHE A 39 -5.38 -4.79 -10.01
N TRP A 40 -5.68 -3.49 -9.85
CA TRP A 40 -6.83 -3.00 -9.07
C TRP A 40 -7.05 -3.76 -7.75
N PRO A 41 -6.02 -3.89 -6.89
CA PRO A 41 -6.16 -4.62 -5.64
C PRO A 41 -7.13 -3.87 -4.71
N HIS A 42 -7.74 -4.56 -3.76
CA HIS A 42 -8.61 -3.94 -2.77
C HIS A 42 -7.83 -3.19 -1.69
N ALA A 43 -6.57 -3.56 -1.48
CA ALA A 43 -5.66 -2.90 -0.55
C ALA A 43 -4.21 -2.94 -1.05
N LEU A 44 -3.48 -1.88 -0.76
CA LEU A 44 -2.04 -1.76 -0.96
C LEU A 44 -1.38 -1.43 0.38
N VAL A 45 -0.38 -2.22 0.77
CA VAL A 45 0.42 -1.97 1.97
C VAL A 45 1.86 -1.69 1.57
N ILE A 46 2.38 -0.51 1.92
CA ILE A 46 3.76 -0.12 1.64
C ILE A 46 4.54 0.05 2.94
N GLY A 47 5.54 -0.81 3.15
CA GLY A 47 6.48 -0.73 4.27
C GLY A 47 7.80 -0.04 3.91
N GLU A 48 8.57 0.34 4.93
CA GLU A 48 9.90 0.97 4.80
C GLU A 48 9.95 2.14 3.80
N THR A 49 8.98 3.05 3.86
CA THR A 49 8.98 4.25 3.00
C THR A 49 10.16 5.18 3.27
N LYS A 50 10.76 5.10 4.47
CA LYS A 50 11.90 5.93 4.96
C LYS A 50 11.71 7.43 4.66
N SER A 51 10.45 7.87 4.62
CA SER A 51 10.08 9.22 4.24
C SER A 51 9.96 10.07 5.51
N GLN A 52 10.64 11.21 5.53
CA GLN A 52 10.50 12.20 6.61
C GLN A 52 9.32 13.15 6.38
N GLN A 53 8.84 13.23 5.13
CA GLN A 53 7.65 13.96 4.74
C GLN A 53 6.54 12.96 4.34
N PRO A 54 5.26 13.35 4.46
CA PRO A 54 4.16 12.51 4.05
C PRO A 54 4.28 12.08 2.58
N VAL A 55 4.29 10.77 2.34
CA VAL A 55 4.25 10.13 1.01
C VAL A 55 2.98 10.52 0.24
N THR A 56 1.90 10.83 0.97
CA THR A 56 0.64 11.41 0.43
C THR A 56 0.86 12.56 -0.56
N SER A 57 1.93 13.34 -0.40
CA SER A 57 2.24 14.46 -1.31
C SER A 57 2.59 14.00 -2.73
N HIS A 58 3.16 12.81 -2.89
CA HIS A 58 3.71 12.33 -4.16
C HIS A 58 2.99 11.10 -4.72
N LEU A 59 2.34 10.28 -3.88
CA LEU A 59 1.61 9.09 -4.30
C LEU A 59 0.10 9.39 -4.35
N HIS A 60 -0.39 9.66 -5.55
CA HIS A 60 -1.82 9.83 -5.82
C HIS A 60 -2.34 8.57 -6.51
N LEU A 61 -3.32 7.91 -5.90
CA LEU A 61 -3.98 6.71 -6.40
C LEU A 61 -5.47 7.01 -6.56
N LEU A 62 -6.00 6.87 -7.78
CA LEU A 62 -7.41 7.13 -8.07
C LEU A 62 -8.28 6.07 -7.39
N ASP A 63 -9.35 6.49 -6.72
CA ASP A 63 -10.31 5.63 -6.01
C ASP A 63 -9.74 4.84 -4.81
N TYR A 64 -8.59 5.26 -4.29
CA TYR A 64 -8.03 4.73 -3.05
C TYR A 64 -7.91 5.83 -1.99
N ASP A 65 -8.36 5.50 -0.78
CA ASP A 65 -8.06 6.29 0.41
C ASP A 65 -6.65 5.96 0.89
N LEU A 66 -5.81 6.99 1.03
CA LEU A 66 -4.43 6.81 1.48
C LEU A 66 -4.29 7.14 2.97
N HIS A 67 -3.84 6.14 3.73
CA HIS A 67 -3.54 6.27 5.14
C HIS A 67 -2.03 6.12 5.36
N GLU A 68 -1.44 7.07 6.09
CA GLU A 68 -0.01 7.10 6.35
C GLU A 68 0.27 7.14 7.85
N ASN A 69 1.20 6.30 8.30
CA ASN A 69 1.76 6.36 9.64
C ASN A 69 3.26 6.69 9.52
N PRO A 70 3.67 7.96 9.74
CA PRO A 70 5.06 8.35 9.60
C PRO A 70 5.93 7.67 10.66
N GLY A 71 7.08 7.16 10.23
CA GLY A 71 8.06 6.58 11.15
C GLY A 71 8.59 7.66 12.09
N GLN A 72 8.50 7.43 13.40
CA GLN A 72 9.11 8.34 14.36
C GLN A 72 10.63 8.18 14.32
N PRO A 73 11.39 9.29 14.20
CA PRO A 73 12.84 9.23 14.36
C PRO A 73 13.14 8.77 15.78
N THR A 74 13.89 7.67 15.93
CA THR A 74 14.39 7.26 17.24
C THR A 74 15.42 8.30 17.69
N SER A 75 15.25 8.84 18.90
CA SER A 75 16.10 9.91 19.47
C SER A 75 17.56 9.50 19.70
N ILE A 76 17.92 8.28 19.31
CA ILE A 76 19.24 7.67 19.46
C ILE A 76 19.67 7.24 18.06
N GLN A 77 20.73 7.87 17.55
CA GLN A 77 21.27 7.76 16.18
C GLN A 77 21.62 6.34 15.69
N HIS A 78 21.25 5.26 16.39
CA HIS A 78 21.74 3.91 16.08
C HIS A 78 20.77 2.74 16.25
N GLN A 79 19.49 2.91 16.60
CA GLN A 79 18.57 1.75 16.64
C GLN A 79 17.16 2.11 16.18
N GLY A 80 16.80 1.64 14.99
CA GLY A 80 15.41 1.58 14.54
C GLY A 80 14.87 0.19 14.86
N LYS A 81 14.11 0.06 15.95
CA LYS A 81 13.26 -1.10 16.19
C LYS A 81 11.91 -0.58 16.69
N TRP A 82 10.84 -1.09 16.09
CA TRP A 82 9.47 -0.81 16.49
C TRP A 82 9.26 -1.32 17.92
N GLU A 83 8.95 -0.41 18.85
CA GLU A 83 8.46 -0.79 20.17
C GLU A 83 6.95 -1.05 20.07
N SER A 84 6.57 -2.24 20.52
CA SER A 84 5.22 -2.80 20.60
C SER A 84 4.42 -2.25 21.78
#